data_AF-A0A8T5U303-F1
#
_entry.id   AF-A0A8T5U303-F1
#
_cell.length_a   1.000
_cell.length_b   1.000
_cell.length_c   1.000
_cell.angle_alpha   90.00
_cell.angle_beta   90.00
_cell.angle_gamma   90.00
#
_symmetry.space_group_name_H-M   'P 1'
#
loop_
_entity.id
_entity.type
_entity.pdbx_description
1 polymer ?
#
loop_
_entity_poly.entity_id
_entity_poly.type
_entity_poly.pdbx_seq_one_letter_code
_entity_poly.pdbx_strand_id
1 'polypeptide(L)'
;MTGKEAWVLMLDWSSIVSFLQLDTFDEIPETKRERVIKKISKLYGQETLLTFKPSELDELVANELRELMKKEIATHAREREKLERQMKAKMAPFKNQGVMRIDMNEIKDMDPDELMKFFSNKIMGKKNDDDPDDDNDKYSEDKNSYYI
;
A
#
# COMPACT_ATOMS: atom_id res chain seq x y z
N MET A 1 -10.03 31.65 11.94
CA MET A 1 -9.67 30.82 13.10
C MET A 1 -9.27 31.73 14.24
N THR A 2 -10.17 32.00 15.19
CA THR A 2 -9.89 32.84 16.37
C THR A 2 -9.08 32.02 17.37
N GLY A 3 -7.84 32.45 17.68
CA GLY A 3 -6.83 31.66 18.38
C GLY A 3 -7.22 31.20 19.79
N LYS A 4 -7.84 30.02 19.91
CA LYS A 4 -8.39 29.56 21.19
C LYS A 4 -8.07 28.12 21.57
N GLU A 5 -7.16 27.39 20.94
CA GLU A 5 -6.87 26.01 21.37
C GLU A 5 -5.36 25.76 21.31
N ALA A 6 -4.60 26.40 22.20
CA ALA A 6 -3.15 26.30 22.24
C ALA A 6 -2.64 24.85 22.33
N TRP A 7 -3.41 23.97 22.99
CA TRP A 7 -3.13 22.54 23.09
C TRP A 7 -3.17 21.81 21.74
N VAL A 8 -3.89 22.33 20.73
CA VAL A 8 -3.93 21.74 19.38
C VAL A 8 -2.55 21.84 18.71
N LEU A 9 -1.73 22.84 19.08
CA LEU A 9 -0.37 22.97 18.58
C LEU A 9 0.57 21.89 19.15
N MET A 10 0.18 21.23 20.23
CA MET A 10 0.93 20.12 20.82
C MET A 10 0.63 18.77 20.15
N LEU A 11 -0.40 18.71 19.30
CA LEU A 11 -0.80 17.47 18.64
C LEU A 11 0.15 17.11 17.52
N ASP A 12 0.55 15.84 17.49
CA ASP A 12 1.22 15.26 16.35
C ASP A 12 0.21 14.51 15.47
N TRP A 13 -0.19 15.16 14.39
CA TRP A 13 -1.14 14.57 13.44
C TRP A 13 -0.61 13.31 12.75
N SER A 14 0.71 13.14 12.65
CA SER A 14 1.29 11.91 12.09
C SER A 14 1.14 10.72 13.05
N SER A 15 1.28 10.98 14.35
CA SER A 15 1.00 10.03 15.43
C SER A 15 -0.49 9.64 15.44
N ILE A 16 -1.39 10.64 15.34
CA ILE A 16 -2.83 10.41 15.28
C ILE A 16 -3.24 9.57 14.06
N VAL A 17 -2.70 9.87 12.87
CA VAL A 17 -2.93 9.07 11.64
C VAL A 17 -2.49 7.62 11.86
N SER A 18 -1.32 7.43 12.48
CA SER A 18 -0.78 6.10 12.80
C SER A 18 -1.68 5.33 13.78
N PHE A 19 -2.24 5.98 14.81
CA PHE A 19 -3.20 5.37 15.73
C PHE A 19 -4.50 4.94 15.05
N LEU A 20 -4.90 5.64 13.99
CA LEU A 20 -6.09 5.32 13.20
C LEU A 20 -5.81 4.26 12.12
N GLN A 21 -4.55 3.85 11.93
CA GLN A 21 -4.12 2.96 10.85
C GLN A 21 -4.45 3.49 9.45
N LEU A 22 -4.45 4.81 9.32
CA LEU A 22 -4.65 5.52 8.07
C LEU A 22 -3.30 5.72 7.38
N ASP A 23 -3.31 5.85 6.06
CA ASP A 23 -2.09 5.99 5.26
C ASP A 23 -1.66 7.45 5.18
N THR A 24 -2.62 8.39 5.17
CA THR A 24 -2.35 9.82 5.02
C THR A 24 -3.24 10.69 5.90
N PHE A 25 -2.78 11.91 6.20
CA PHE A 25 -3.55 12.91 6.94
C PHE A 25 -4.83 13.36 6.22
N ASP A 26 -4.84 13.32 4.89
CA ASP A 26 -5.96 13.74 4.05
C ASP A 26 -7.17 12.80 4.17
N GLU A 27 -6.96 11.57 4.64
CA GLU A 27 -8.03 10.62 4.93
C GLU A 27 -8.89 11.04 6.13
N ILE A 28 -8.43 12.00 6.95
CA ILE A 28 -9.18 12.57 8.07
C ILE A 28 -9.88 13.85 7.60
N PRO A 29 -11.22 13.85 7.42
CA PRO A 29 -11.93 15.04 6.97
C PRO A 29 -11.77 16.20 7.94
N GLU A 30 -11.51 17.41 7.41
CA GLU A 30 -11.32 18.62 8.22
C GLU A 30 -12.50 18.90 9.15
N THR A 31 -13.72 18.66 8.67
CA THR A 31 -14.96 18.80 9.46
C THR A 31 -14.97 17.90 10.69
N LYS A 32 -14.40 16.68 10.59
CA LYS A 32 -14.28 15.76 11.73
C LYS A 32 -13.17 16.21 12.68
N ARG A 33 -12.03 16.68 12.16
CA ARG A 33 -10.95 17.25 12.99
C ARG A 33 -11.46 18.38 13.86
N GLU A 34 -12.12 19.37 13.26
CA GLU A 34 -12.70 20.49 14.01
C GLU A 34 -13.72 20.04 15.05
N ARG A 35 -14.55 19.05 14.71
CA ARG A 35 -15.57 18.55 15.63
C ARG A 35 -14.96 17.87 16.86
N VAL A 36 -13.91 17.08 16.66
CA VAL A 36 -13.17 16.44 17.77
C VAL A 36 -12.50 17.49 18.65
N ILE A 37 -11.78 18.43 18.03
CA ILE A 37 -11.11 19.51 18.75
C ILE A 37 -12.11 20.30 19.61
N LYS A 38 -13.23 20.74 19.02
CA LYS A 38 -14.30 21.45 19.75
C LYS A 38 -14.89 20.61 20.89
N LYS A 39 -15.09 19.31 20.66
CA LYS A 39 -15.65 18.38 21.67
C LYS A 39 -14.69 18.22 22.85
N ILE A 40 -13.42 17.94 22.58
CA ILE A 40 -12.38 17.74 23.61
C ILE A 40 -12.15 19.02 24.40
N SER A 41 -12.01 20.16 23.71
CA SER A 41 -11.88 21.48 24.35
C SER A 41 -13.05 21.78 25.29
N LYS A 42 -14.28 21.38 24.92
CA LYS A 42 -15.48 21.58 25.75
C LYS A 42 -15.54 20.63 26.95
N LEU A 43 -15.07 19.39 26.80
CA LEU A 43 -15.15 18.37 27.85
C LEU A 43 -14.11 18.56 28.96
N TYR A 44 -12.86 18.84 28.58
CA TYR A 44 -11.73 18.86 29.52
C TYR A 44 -11.31 20.27 29.90
N GLY A 45 -11.62 21.27 29.08
CA GLY A 45 -11.12 22.63 29.24
C GLY A 45 -9.65 22.77 28.82
N GLN A 46 -9.26 23.97 28.40
CA GLN A 46 -7.94 24.19 27.79
C GLN A 46 -6.79 24.02 28.78
N GLU A 47 -6.96 24.48 30.02
CA GLU A 47 -5.93 24.40 31.05
C GLU A 47 -5.58 22.96 31.37
N THR A 48 -6.60 22.10 31.54
CA THR A 48 -6.39 20.67 31.77
C THR A 48 -5.67 20.04 30.58
N LEU A 49 -6.09 20.32 29.35
CA LEU A 49 -5.49 19.75 28.14
C LEU A 49 -4.00 20.10 28.00
N LEU A 50 -3.59 21.31 28.40
CA LEU A 50 -2.18 21.71 28.40
C LEU A 50 -1.31 20.96 29.41
N THR A 51 -1.91 20.29 30.42
CA THR A 51 -1.16 19.49 31.40
C THR A 51 -0.89 18.05 30.96
N PHE A 52 -1.60 17.57 29.93
CA PHE A 52 -1.39 16.22 29.39
C PHE A 52 -0.05 16.13 28.67
N LYS A 53 0.52 14.92 28.63
CA LYS A 53 1.65 14.66 27.73
C LYS A 53 1.16 14.69 26.28
N PRO A 54 2.01 15.10 25.32
CA PRO A 54 1.66 15.12 23.90
C PRO A 54 1.09 13.79 23.41
N SER A 55 1.71 12.66 23.78
CA SER A 55 1.24 11.32 23.39
C SER A 55 -0.15 10.97 23.93
N GLU A 56 -0.50 11.45 25.13
CA GLU A 56 -1.80 11.21 25.74
C GLU A 56 -2.88 12.07 25.06
N LEU A 57 -2.53 13.28 24.64
CA LEU A 57 -3.40 14.13 23.82
C LEU A 57 -3.65 13.53 22.44
N ASP A 58 -2.60 13.03 21.80
CA ASP A 58 -2.71 12.35 20.50
C ASP A 58 -3.63 11.13 20.60
N GLU A 59 -3.45 10.29 21.63
CA GLU A 59 -4.30 9.13 21.87
C GLU A 59 -5.75 9.54 22.14
N LEU A 60 -5.98 10.58 22.94
CA LEU A 60 -7.33 11.10 23.22
C LEU A 60 -8.03 11.56 21.94
N VAL A 61 -7.33 12.34 21.10
CA VAL A 61 -7.85 12.82 19.81
C VAL A 61 -8.09 11.66 18.86
N ALA A 62 -7.16 10.71 18.78
CA ALA A 62 -7.29 9.53 17.93
C ALA A 62 -8.49 8.66 18.34
N ASN A 63 -8.70 8.45 19.64
CA ASN A 63 -9.83 7.67 20.13
C ASN A 63 -11.18 8.31 19.77
N GLU A 64 -11.29 9.63 19.90
CA GLU A 64 -12.50 10.35 19.51
C GLU A 64 -12.71 10.35 17.98
N LEU A 65 -11.64 10.54 17.20
CA LEU A 65 -11.70 10.42 15.74
C LEU A 65 -12.09 9.02 15.30
N ARG A 66 -11.60 7.98 15.97
CA ARG A 66 -11.94 6.58 15.67
C ARG A 66 -13.42 6.31 15.80
N GLU A 67 -14.08 6.86 16.83
CA GLU A 67 -15.53 6.73 16.97
C GLU A 67 -16.29 7.49 15.87
N LEU A 68 -15.83 8.70 15.50
CA LEU A 68 -16.44 9.46 14.40
C LEU A 68 -16.18 8.87 13.01
N MET A 69 -15.09 8.14 12.83
CA MET A 69 -14.63 7.57 11.55
C MET A 69 -14.77 6.06 11.49
N LYS A 70 -15.52 5.45 12.41
CA LYS A 70 -15.62 4.00 12.55
C LYS A 70 -15.99 3.28 11.26
N LYS A 71 -16.85 3.89 10.43
CA LYS A 71 -17.28 3.32 9.15
C LYS A 71 -16.20 3.44 8.07
N GLU A 72 -15.54 4.58 7.99
CA GLU A 72 -14.47 4.84 7.02
C GLU A 72 -13.26 3.95 7.32
N ILE A 73 -12.83 3.90 8.58
CA ILE A 73 -11.71 3.05 9.03
C ILE A 73 -12.02 1.57 8.75
N ALA A 74 -13.24 1.10 9.03
CA ALA A 74 -13.62 -0.27 8.74
C ALA A 74 -13.62 -0.59 7.23
N THR A 75 -13.93 0.40 6.38
CA THR A 75 -13.89 0.23 4.92
C THR A 75 -12.45 0.19 4.43
N HIS A 76 -11.61 1.12 4.89
CA HIS A 76 -10.18 1.19 4.56
C HIS A 76 -9.45 -0.10 4.95
N ALA A 77 -9.68 -0.60 6.17
CA ALA A 77 -9.11 -1.88 6.62
C ALA A 77 -9.48 -3.07 5.71
N ARG A 78 -10.71 -3.11 5.21
CA ARG A 78 -11.16 -4.15 4.26
C ARG A 78 -10.51 -4.01 2.89
N GLU A 79 -10.31 -2.78 2.42
CA GLU A 79 -9.63 -2.51 1.14
C GLU A 79 -8.16 -2.91 1.21
N ARG A 80 -7.49 -2.55 2.31
CA ARG A 80 -6.11 -2.99 2.60
C ARG A 80 -5.99 -4.50 2.65
N GLU A 81 -6.90 -5.18 3.35
CA GLU A 81 -6.91 -6.64 3.40
C GLU A 81 -7.11 -7.28 2.01
N LYS A 82 -8.00 -6.71 1.19
CA LYS A 82 -8.20 -7.16 -0.20
C LYS A 82 -6.93 -6.98 -1.03
N LEU A 83 -6.25 -5.84 -0.90
CA LEU A 83 -5.01 -5.56 -1.60
C LEU A 83 -3.90 -6.53 -1.18
N GLU A 84 -3.71 -6.74 0.12
CA GLU A 84 -2.72 -7.68 0.66
C GLU A 84 -2.98 -9.12 0.17
N ARG A 85 -4.25 -9.54 0.14
CA ARG A 85 -4.63 -10.85 -0.42
C ARG A 85 -4.33 -10.95 -1.91
N GLN A 86 -4.62 -9.92 -2.70
CA GLN A 86 -4.30 -9.90 -4.13
C GLN A 86 -2.79 -9.92 -4.38
N MET A 87 -2.01 -9.15 -3.61
CA MET A 87 -0.55 -9.17 -3.69
C MET A 87 0.00 -10.55 -3.34
N LYS A 88 -0.47 -11.15 -2.25
CA LYS A 88 -0.07 -12.51 -1.84
C LYS A 88 -0.43 -13.55 -2.88
N ALA A 89 -1.62 -13.46 -3.50
CA ALA A 89 -2.05 -14.35 -4.57
C ALA A 89 -1.18 -14.19 -5.83
N LYS A 90 -0.84 -12.95 -6.23
CA LYS A 90 0.06 -12.66 -7.34
C LYS A 90 1.50 -13.12 -7.06
N MET A 91 1.93 -13.11 -5.80
CA MET A 91 3.26 -13.59 -5.37
C MET A 91 3.33 -15.10 -5.12
N ALA A 92 2.19 -15.81 -5.03
CA ALA A 92 2.14 -17.26 -4.87
C ALA A 92 2.91 -18.04 -5.95
N PRO A 93 2.81 -17.73 -7.26
CA PRO A 93 3.62 -18.40 -8.28
C PRO A 93 5.13 -18.14 -8.14
N PHE A 94 5.55 -16.99 -7.61
CA PHE A 94 6.97 -16.69 -7.39
C PHE A 94 7.57 -17.38 -6.16
N LYS A 95 6.75 -17.73 -5.15
CA LYS A 95 7.20 -18.53 -4.00
C LYS A 95 7.39 -20.01 -4.32
N ASN A 96 6.65 -20.52 -5.32
CA ASN A 96 6.74 -21.91 -5.76
C ASN A 96 7.72 -22.11 -6.93
N GLN A 97 8.18 -21.04 -7.59
CA GLN A 97 9.41 -21.09 -8.37
C GLN A 97 10.56 -21.17 -7.37
N GLY A 98 11.07 -22.40 -7.16
CA GLY A 98 12.16 -22.68 -6.24
C GLY A 98 13.31 -21.68 -6.41
N VAL A 99 13.97 -21.34 -5.30
CA VAL A 99 15.15 -20.45 -5.24
C VAL A 99 15.97 -20.63 -6.52
N MET A 100 15.94 -19.63 -7.41
CA MET A 100 16.78 -19.65 -8.61
C MET A 100 18.21 -19.68 -8.11
N ARG A 101 18.82 -20.88 -8.13
CA ARG A 101 20.25 -21.05 -7.91
C ARG A 101 20.93 -20.46 -9.13
N ILE A 102 21.32 -19.22 -8.99
CA ILE A 102 22.15 -18.53 -9.95
C ILE A 102 23.58 -18.85 -9.52
N ASP A 103 24.29 -19.61 -10.34
CA ASP A 103 25.71 -19.89 -10.08
C ASP A 103 26.50 -18.63 -10.42
N MET A 104 27.16 -18.02 -9.44
CA MET A 104 27.92 -16.77 -9.64
C MET A 104 29.10 -16.95 -10.60
N ASN A 105 29.55 -18.19 -10.82
CA ASN A 105 30.59 -18.47 -11.79
C ASN A 105 30.10 -18.34 -13.25
N GLU A 106 28.80 -18.48 -13.52
CA GLU A 106 28.23 -18.31 -14.87
C GLU A 106 28.08 -16.82 -15.24
N ILE A 107 27.87 -15.94 -14.26
CA ILE A 107 27.62 -14.51 -14.48
C ILE A 107 28.91 -13.69 -14.56
N LYS A 108 29.99 -14.20 -13.97
CA LYS A 108 31.24 -13.46 -13.77
C LYS A 108 31.88 -12.96 -15.08
N ASP A 109 31.69 -13.69 -16.17
CA ASP A 109 32.29 -13.38 -17.48
C ASP A 109 31.25 -12.96 -18.54
N MET A 110 29.99 -12.71 -18.16
CA MET A 110 28.94 -12.28 -19.10
C MET A 110 28.87 -10.75 -19.24
N ASP A 111 28.76 -10.28 -20.48
CA ASP A 111 28.52 -8.87 -20.78
C ASP A 111 27.11 -8.43 -20.33
N PRO A 112 26.89 -7.13 -20.04
CA PRO A 112 25.63 -6.63 -19.48
C PRO A 112 24.38 -6.98 -20.30
N ASP A 113 24.51 -7.01 -21.63
CA ASP A 113 23.43 -7.38 -22.55
C ASP A 113 23.13 -8.89 -22.53
N GLU A 114 24.13 -9.73 -22.27
CA GLU A 114 23.96 -11.17 -22.12
C GLU A 114 23.36 -11.53 -20.76
N LEU A 115 23.74 -10.80 -19.73
CA LEU A 115 23.18 -10.89 -18.39
C LEU A 115 21.66 -10.63 -18.43
N MET A 116 21.25 -9.53 -19.08
CA MET A 116 19.84 -9.17 -19.26
C MET A 116 19.06 -10.25 -20.03
N LYS A 117 19.64 -10.80 -21.10
CA LYS A 117 19.04 -11.93 -21.84
C LYS A 117 18.96 -13.21 -21.02
N PHE A 118 19.97 -13.52 -20.22
CA PHE A 118 20.00 -14.69 -19.36
C PHE A 118 18.89 -14.63 -18.31
N PHE A 119 18.76 -13.48 -17.62
CA PHE A 119 17.67 -13.28 -16.68
C PHE A 119 16.31 -13.24 -17.38
N SER A 120 16.17 -12.58 -18.53
CA SER A 120 14.89 -12.56 -19.25
C SER A 120 14.46 -13.96 -19.70
N ASN A 121 15.37 -14.76 -20.26
CA ASN A 121 15.07 -16.12 -20.74
C ASN A 121 14.77 -17.08 -19.60
N LYS A 122 15.49 -16.95 -18.47
CA LYS A 122 15.33 -17.82 -17.30
C LYS A 122 14.10 -17.46 -16.46
N ILE A 123 13.70 -16.17 -16.44
CA ILE A 123 12.47 -15.68 -15.80
C ILE A 123 11.23 -15.92 -16.67
N MET A 124 11.31 -15.74 -17.99
CA MET A 124 10.20 -16.03 -18.91
C MET A 124 10.03 -17.52 -19.21
N GLY A 125 10.97 -18.39 -18.81
CA GLY A 125 10.87 -19.84 -19.03
C GLY A 125 10.66 -20.17 -20.50
N LYS A 126 11.66 -19.93 -21.35
CA LYS A 126 11.53 -20.27 -22.76
C LYS A 126 11.45 -21.80 -22.93
N LYS A 127 10.30 -22.26 -23.41
CA LYS A 127 10.22 -23.35 -24.39
C LYS A 127 11.16 -22.96 -25.54
N ASN A 128 12.32 -23.59 -25.62
CA ASN A 128 13.12 -23.59 -26.83
C ASN A 128 12.52 -24.64 -27.75
N ASP A 129 11.65 -24.23 -28.66
CA ASP A 129 11.51 -24.95 -29.94
C ASP A 129 12.40 -24.19 -30.93
N ASP A 130 13.66 -24.59 -30.99
CA ASP A 130 14.46 -24.45 -32.20
C ASP A 130 14.34 -25.79 -32.93
N ASP A 131 13.37 -25.90 -33.84
CA ASP A 131 13.41 -26.85 -34.94
C ASP A 131 13.29 -26.03 -36.24
N PRO A 132 14.32 -25.98 -37.09
CA PRO A 132 14.21 -25.45 -38.43
C PRO A 132 13.91 -26.61 -39.39
N ASP A 133 12.65 -26.88 -39.65
CA ASP A 133 12.17 -27.67 -40.81
C ASP A 133 10.83 -27.05 -41.24
N ASP A 134 10.82 -26.26 -42.31
CA ASP A 134 10.59 -26.68 -43.70
C ASP A 134 9.12 -27.08 -43.96
N ASP A 135 8.48 -26.24 -44.77
CA ASP A 135 7.26 -26.45 -45.56
C ASP A 135 6.10 -27.27 -44.98
N ASN A 136 4.92 -26.64 -44.82
CA ASN A 136 3.79 -26.80 -45.75
C ASN A 136 2.49 -26.14 -45.22
N ASP A 137 1.72 -25.63 -46.18
CA ASP A 137 0.45 -24.92 -46.06
C ASP A 137 -0.61 -25.58 -45.17
N LYS A 138 -1.34 -24.75 -44.39
CA LYS A 138 -2.82 -24.66 -44.46
C LYS A 138 -3.42 -23.62 -43.51
N TYR A 139 -4.10 -22.65 -44.11
CA TYR A 139 -5.44 -22.14 -43.74
C TYR A 139 -5.91 -22.35 -42.29
N SER A 140 -6.10 -21.25 -41.58
CA SER A 140 -7.45 -20.68 -41.44
C SER A 140 -7.39 -19.37 -40.65
N GLU A 141 -7.78 -18.29 -41.33
CA GLU A 141 -8.35 -17.10 -40.69
C GLU A 141 -9.41 -17.53 -39.67
N ASP A 142 -9.34 -17.01 -38.46
CA ASP A 142 -10.49 -16.25 -38.00
C ASP A 142 -10.10 -15.21 -36.95
N LYS A 143 -10.36 -13.96 -37.35
CA LYS A 143 -10.38 -12.78 -36.51
C LYS A 143 -11.53 -12.94 -35.53
N ASN A 144 -11.26 -12.78 -34.23
CA ASN A 144 -12.28 -12.22 -33.35
C ASN A 144 -11.64 -11.35 -32.28
N SER A 145 -11.24 -10.18 -32.76
CA SER A 145 -11.18 -8.96 -31.96
C SER A 145 -12.60 -8.63 -31.49
N TYR A 146 -12.85 -8.62 -30.19
CA TYR A 146 -13.93 -7.83 -29.61
C TYR A 146 -13.39 -7.03 -28.44
N TYR A 147 -13.19 -5.74 -28.72
CA TYR A 147 -13.29 -4.63 -27.77
C TYR A 147 -14.55 -3.86 -28.16
N ILE A 148 -15.47 -3.67 -27.21
CA ILE A 148 -16.05 -2.41 -26.69
C ILE A 148 -16.78 -2.78 -25.40
#